data_AF-K0NYC5-F1
#
_entry.id   AF-K0NYC5-F1
#
_cell.length_a   1.000
_cell.length_b   1.000
_cell.length_c   1.000
_cell.angle_alpha   90.00
_cell.angle_beta   90.00
_cell.angle_gamma   90.00
#
_symmetry.space_group_name_H-M   'P 1'
#
loop_
_entity.id
_entity.type
_entity.pdbx_description
1 polymer ?
#
loop_
_entity_poly.entity_id
_entity_poly.type
_entity_poly.pdbx_seq_one_letter_code
_entity_poly.pdbx_strand_id
1 'polypeptide(L)' 'MDLPTIKNSLADAGCEEALANEIICLYRGGQNEDALRKMKLARCRALGILHECSRKVDLLDNLIRKAEKEQSIRK' A
#
# COMPACT_ATOMS: atom_id res chain seq x y z
N MET A 1 13.58 16.32 10.11
CA MET A 1 12.93 16.36 8.79
C MET A 1 12.02 17.58 8.75
N ASP A 2 11.95 18.26 7.63
CA ASP A 2 11.05 19.38 7.39
C ASP A 2 9.63 18.89 7.03
N LEU A 3 8.62 19.61 7.50
CA LEU A 3 7.22 19.22 7.33
C LEU A 3 6.77 19.14 5.86
N PRO A 4 7.18 20.04 4.95
CA PRO A 4 6.82 19.93 3.53
C PRO A 4 7.32 18.63 2.90
N THR A 5 8.57 18.24 3.17
CA THR A 5 9.12 16.98 2.67
C THR A 5 8.34 15.78 3.20
N ILE A 6 8.01 15.75 4.50
CA ILE A 6 7.22 14.66 5.08
C ILE A 6 5.85 14.56 4.40
N LYS A 7 5.16 15.69 4.18
CA LYS A 7 3.83 15.69 3.55
C LYS A 7 3.91 15.16 2.11
N ASN A 8 4.87 15.63 1.33
CA ASN A 8 5.04 15.21 -0.06
C ASN A 8 5.42 13.72 -0.15
N SER A 9 6.36 13.26 0.68
CA SER A 9 6.73 11.83 0.70
C SER A 9 5.56 10.92 1.10
N LEU A 10 4.68 11.36 2.00
CA LEU A 10 3.47 10.60 2.34
C LEU A 10 2.48 10.54 1.17
N ALA A 11 2.30 11.65 0.45
CA ALA A 11 1.46 11.68 -0.74
C ALA A 11 2.00 10.79 -1.86
N ASP A 12 3.32 10.84 -2.13
CA ASP A 12 3.99 10.00 -3.12
C ASP A 12 3.89 8.51 -2.76
N ALA A 13 3.87 8.19 -1.46
CA ALA A 13 3.63 6.84 -0.96
C ALA A 13 2.16 6.39 -1.05
N GLY A 14 1.26 7.24 -1.57
CA GLY A 14 -0.16 6.95 -1.70
C GLY A 14 -0.94 7.05 -0.39
N CYS A 15 -0.41 7.74 0.63
CA CYS A 15 -1.17 8.01 1.85
C CYS A 15 -2.26 9.05 1.57
N GLU A 16 -3.45 8.80 2.09
CA GLU A 16 -4.55 9.76 2.04
C GLU A 16 -4.18 11.07 2.74
N GLU A 17 -4.74 12.18 2.24
CA GLU A 17 -4.46 13.51 2.77
C GLU A 17 -4.77 13.63 4.27
N ALA A 18 -5.84 12.97 4.73
CA ALA A 18 -6.21 12.95 6.16
C ALA A 18 -5.10 12.34 7.04
N LEU A 19 -4.52 11.22 6.61
CA LEU A 19 -3.42 10.57 7.31
C LEU A 19 -2.14 11.41 7.25
N ALA A 20 -1.84 12.02 6.10
CA ALA A 20 -0.71 12.90 5.96
C ALA A 20 -0.81 14.12 6.91
N ASN A 21 -1.98 14.75 6.96
CA ASN A 21 -2.24 15.88 7.86
C ASN A 21 -2.15 15.47 9.34
N GLU A 22 -2.65 14.29 9.71
CA GLU A 22 -2.51 13.75 11.08
C GLU A 22 -1.04 13.60 11.48
N ILE A 23 -0.21 13.02 10.61
CA ILE A 23 1.22 12.84 10.85
C ILE A 23 1.94 14.19 10.98
N ILE A 24 1.59 15.18 10.16
CA ILE A 24 2.14 16.54 10.24
C ILE A 24 1.76 17.22 11.55
N CYS A 25 0.53 17.07 12.02
CA CYS A 25 0.09 17.60 13.31
C CYS A 25 0.90 16.98 14.47
N LEU A 26 1.15 15.67 14.44
CA LEU A 26 1.96 14.98 15.45
C LEU A 26 3.40 15.51 15.47
N TYR A 27 4.02 15.72 14.31
CA TYR A 27 5.35 16.35 14.24
C TYR A 27 5.37 17.79 14.76
N ARG A 28 4.35 18.59 14.45
CA ARG A 28 4.22 19.97 14.98
C ARG A 28 4.09 19.99 16.51
N GLY A 29 3.41 18.99 17.08
CA GLY A 29 3.26 18.81 18.51
C GLY A 29 4.45 18.15 19.22
N GLY A 30 5.53 17.80 18.49
CA GLY A 30 6.68 17.09 19.06
C GLY A 30 6.43 15.61 19.37
N GLN A 31 5.28 15.06 18.97
CA GLN A 31 4.88 13.67 19.19
C GLN A 31 5.47 12.75 18.11
N ASN A 32 6.80 12.75 18.00
CA ASN A 32 7.52 12.06 16.93
C ASN A 32 7.33 10.54 16.94
N GLU A 33 7.18 9.92 18.12
CA GLU A 33 6.94 8.48 18.23
C GLU A 33 5.58 8.07 17.69
N ASP A 34 4.54 8.87 17.96
CA ASP A 34 3.20 8.64 17.42
C ASP A 34 3.17 8.83 15.91
N ALA A 35 3.85 9.86 15.40
CA ALA A 35 4.02 10.07 13.97
C ALA A 35 4.70 8.85 13.30
N LEU A 36 5.79 8.35 13.91
CA LEU A 36 6.48 7.13 13.47
C LEU A 36 5.56 5.91 13.48
N ARG A 37 4.77 5.74 14.53
CA ARG A 37 3.81 4.63 14.64
C ARG A 37 2.76 4.70 13.54
N LYS A 38 2.24 5.88 13.22
CA LYS A 38 1.27 6.09 12.12
C LYS A 38 1.86 5.74 10.76
N MET A 39 3.09 6.16 10.48
CA MET A 39 3.79 5.78 9.26
C MET A 39 4.00 4.26 9.14
N LYS A 40 4.39 3.58 10.24
CA LYS A 40 4.53 2.11 10.25
C LYS A 40 3.20 1.41 9.97
N LEU A 41 2.09 1.92 10.51
CA LEU A 41 0.75 1.37 10.24
C LEU A 41 0.35 1.56 8.77
N ALA A 42 0.62 2.73 8.19
CA ALA A 42 0.39 3.00 6.77
C ALA A 42 1.13 1.99 5.88
N ARG A 43 2.41 1.76 6.18
CA ARG A 43 3.24 0.74 5.50
C ARG A 43 2.62 -0.66 5.59
N CYS A 44 2.17 -1.07 6.78
CA CYS A 44 1.54 -2.40 6.95
C CYS A 44 0.25 -2.55 6.14
N ARG A 45 -0.57 -1.48 6.03
CA ARG A 45 -1.77 -1.49 5.18
C ARG A 45 -1.41 -1.64 3.70
N ALA A 46 -0.43 -0.87 3.22
CA ALA A 46 0.05 -0.97 1.84
C ALA A 46 0.57 -2.38 1.52
N LEU A 47 1.31 -3.00 2.44
CA LEU A 47 1.78 -4.37 2.30
C LEU A 47 0.62 -5.38 2.24
N GLY A 48 -0.43 -5.17 3.05
CA GLY A 48 -1.64 -5.99 2.99
C GLY A 48 -2.33 -5.93 1.63
N ILE A 49 -2.48 -4.73 1.06
CA ILE A 49 -3.05 -4.52 -0.28
C ILE A 49 -2.17 -5.21 -1.33
N LEU A 50 -0.86 -5.06 -1.25
CA LEU A 50 0.08 -5.71 -2.17
C LEU A 50 -0.08 -7.24 -2.14
N HIS A 51 -0.11 -7.84 -0.95
CA HIS A 51 -0.31 -9.28 -0.81
C HIS A 51 -1.68 -9.74 -1.35
N GLU A 52 -2.72 -8.94 -1.19
CA GLU A 52 -4.03 -9.25 -1.77
C GLU A 52 -4.02 -9.20 -3.30
N CYS A 53 -3.42 -8.16 -3.88
CA CYS A 53 -3.24 -8.05 -5.33
C CYS A 53 -2.43 -9.23 -5.88
N SER A 54 -1.33 -9.60 -5.21
CA SER A 54 -0.53 -10.77 -5.60
C SER A 54 -1.37 -12.04 -5.63
N ARG A 55 -2.15 -12.33 -4.57
CA ARG A 55 -3.04 -13.49 -4.53
C ARG A 55 -4.07 -13.48 -5.66
N LYS A 56 -4.63 -12.32 -6.00
CA LYS A 56 -5.58 -12.17 -7.11
C LYS A 56 -4.93 -12.51 -8.45
N VAL A 57 -3.70 -12.03 -8.69
CA VAL A 57 -2.92 -12.35 -9.89
C VAL A 57 -2.64 -13.86 -9.96
N ASP A 58 -2.19 -14.48 -8.87
CA ASP A 58 -1.90 -15.92 -8.84
C ASP A 58 -3.14 -16.77 -9.20
N LEU A 59 -4.32 -16.36 -8.73
CA LEU A 59 -5.58 -17.02 -9.06
C LEU A 59 -5.94 -16.86 -10.54
N LEU A 60 -5.77 -15.66 -11.09
CA LEU A 60 -6.01 -15.40 -12.51
C LEU A 60 -5.05 -16.19 -13.40
N ASP A 61 -3.76 -16.24 -13.07
CA ASP A 61 -2.77 -17.04 -13.80
C ASP A 61 -3.13 -18.53 -13.78
N ASN A 62 -3.62 -19.05 -12.65
CA ASN A 62 -4.10 -20.42 -12.57
C ASN A 62 -5.29 -20.68 -13.50
N LEU A 63 -6.27 -19.76 -13.52
CA LEU A 63 -7.44 -19.86 -14.38
C LEU A 63 -7.07 -19.78 -15.85
N ILE A 64 -6.18 -18.86 -16.23
CA ILE A 64 -5.68 -18.72 -17.60
C ILE A 64 -5.03 -20.02 -18.05
N ARG A 65 -4.09 -20.58 -17.27
CA ARG A 65 -3.42 -21.86 -17.60
C ARG A 65 -4.42 -23.01 -17.81
N LYS A 66 -5.46 -23.09 -16.98
CA LYS A 66 -6.51 -24.11 -17.14
C LYS A 66 -7.29 -23.91 -18.44
N ALA A 67 -7.71 -22.67 -18.72
CA ALA A 67 -8.43 -22.34 -19.95
C ALA A 67 -7.59 -22.63 -21.21
N GLU A 68 -6.29 -22.29 -21.20
CA GLU A 68 -5.36 -22.59 -22.30
C GLU A 68 -5.22 -24.11 -22.52
N LYS A 69 -5.09 -24.88 -21.44
CA LYS A 69 -5.02 -26.34 -21.52
C LYS A 69 -6.30 -26.94 -22.10
N GLU A 70 -7.47 -26.50 -21.67
CA GLU A 70 -8.74 -26.94 -22.24
C GLU A 70 -8.86 -26.63 -23.73
N GLN A 71 -8.42 -25.44 -24.16
CA GLN A 71 -8.39 -25.11 -25.59
C GLN A 71 -7.42 -26.00 -26.39
N SER A 72 -6.27 -26.36 -25.81
CA SER A 72 -5.31 -27.26 -26.49
C SER A 72 -5.80 -28.70 -26.63
N ILE A 73 -6.65 -29.18 -25.71
CA ILE A 73 -7.22 -30.54 -25.75
C ILE A 73 -8.39 -30.62 -26.74
N ARG A 74 -9.09 -29.51 -26.98
CA ARG A 74 -10.23 -29.43 -27.91
C ARG A 74 -9.84 -29.20 -29.37
N LYS A 75 -8.56 -28.98 -29.66
CA LYS A 75 -8.01 -28.90 -31.02
C LYS A 75 -7.53 -30.27 -31.47
#